data_AF-A0A7S3N4C0-F1
#
_entry.id   AF-A0A7S3N4C0-F1
#
_cell.length_a   1.000
_cell.length_b   1.000
_cell.length_c   1.000
_cell.angle_alpha   90.00
_cell.angle_beta   90.00
_cell.angle_gamma   90.00
#
_symmetry.space_group_name_H-M   'P 1'
#
loop_
_entity.id
_entity.type
_entity.pdbx_description
1 polymer ?
#
loop_
_entity_poly.entity_id
_entity_poly.type
_entity_poly.pdbx_seq_one_letter_code
_entity_poly.pdbx_strand_id
1 'polypeptide(L)'
;PQTGFLALMMTGDERAVGFKFGISFYGKWVWKMKDFIDLSFMVLFDPNNLFKDYETKKYAEPIENFQLFDESTAESKKTIEQCKEKVYKMEPKEAGELLACDPEEEEFHLRLQILTRMHFEEEWRAEVIKNFHPTYAPKAAV
;
A
#
# COMPACT_ATOMS: atom_id res chain seq x y z
N PRO A 1 -8.07 9.31 -19.14
CA PRO A 1 -8.15 8.84 -17.73
C PRO A 1 -6.74 8.55 -17.19
N GLN A 2 -6.35 9.14 -16.06
CA GLN A 2 -5.07 8.81 -15.43
C GLN A 2 -5.13 7.37 -14.91
N THR A 3 -4.43 6.44 -15.57
CA THR A 3 -4.45 5.00 -15.25
C THR A 3 -3.57 4.64 -14.05
N GLY A 4 -2.75 5.58 -13.57
CA GLY A 4 -1.74 5.34 -12.52
C GLY A 4 -2.17 5.71 -11.09
N PHE A 5 -3.32 6.37 -10.90
CA PHE A 5 -3.73 6.79 -9.56
C PHE A 5 -4.25 5.61 -8.74
N LEU A 6 -3.84 5.55 -7.47
CA LEU A 6 -4.33 4.58 -6.50
C LEU A 6 -5.61 5.14 -5.85
N ALA A 7 -6.76 4.55 -6.18
CA ALA A 7 -8.02 4.86 -5.53
C ALA A 7 -8.36 3.74 -4.53
N LEU A 8 -8.81 4.12 -3.33
CA LEU A 8 -9.20 3.19 -2.26
C LEU A 8 -10.55 3.64 -1.69
N MET A 9 -11.49 2.71 -1.57
CA MET A 9 -12.84 2.94 -1.07
C MET A 9 -13.20 1.90 -0.01
N MET A 10 -13.67 2.36 1.15
CA MET A 10 -14.04 1.50 2.27
C MET A 10 -15.45 0.96 2.07
N THR A 11 -15.68 -0.31 2.42
CA THR A 11 -17.00 -0.95 2.29
C THR A 11 -17.77 -1.06 3.62
N GLY A 12 -17.14 -0.70 4.74
CA GLY A 12 -17.77 -0.67 6.07
C GLY A 12 -17.83 -2.01 6.81
N ASP A 13 -17.31 -3.08 6.20
CA ASP A 13 -17.24 -4.45 6.70
C ASP A 13 -15.78 -4.89 6.98
N GLU A 14 -14.93 -3.94 7.42
CA GLU A 14 -13.47 -4.13 7.59
C GLU A 14 -12.74 -4.56 6.30
N ARG A 15 -13.37 -4.34 5.15
CA ARG A 15 -12.78 -4.53 3.83
C ARG A 15 -12.78 -3.21 3.06
N ALA A 16 -12.02 -3.20 1.97
CA ALA A 16 -11.98 -2.09 1.04
C ALA A 16 -11.83 -2.60 -0.39
N VAL A 17 -12.27 -1.77 -1.33
CA VAL A 17 -12.02 -1.93 -2.76
C VAL A 17 -10.94 -0.93 -3.16
N GLY A 18 -9.94 -1.40 -3.88
CA GLY A 18 -8.89 -0.57 -4.44
C GLY A 18 -8.81 -0.70 -5.94
N PHE A 19 -8.32 0.35 -6.59
CA PHE A 19 -8.12 0.41 -8.03
C PHE A 19 -6.79 1.08 -8.34
N LYS A 20 -5.96 0.42 -9.15
CA LYS A 20 -4.69 0.95 -9.63
C LYS A 20 -4.32 0.25 -10.94
N PHE A 21 -3.73 0.95 -11.90
CA PHE A 21 -3.25 0.36 -13.17
C PHE A 21 -4.31 -0.42 -13.98
N GLY A 22 -5.59 -0.08 -13.84
CA GLY A 22 -6.67 -0.78 -14.53
C GLY A 22 -7.09 -2.10 -13.89
N ILE A 23 -6.48 -2.50 -12.76
CA ILE A 23 -6.93 -3.64 -11.94
C ILE A 23 -7.66 -3.16 -10.70
N SER A 24 -8.66 -3.93 -10.28
CA SER A 24 -9.39 -3.73 -9.04
C SER A 24 -9.07 -4.86 -8.06
N PHE A 25 -8.89 -4.53 -6.78
CA PHE A 25 -8.63 -5.49 -5.72
C PHE A 25 -9.61 -5.27 -4.57
N TYR A 26 -9.96 -6.34 -3.85
CA TYR A 26 -10.91 -6.30 -2.74
C TYR A 26 -10.44 -7.22 -1.62
N GLY A 27 -10.57 -6.76 -0.37
CA GLY A 27 -10.29 -7.59 0.80
C GLY A 27 -9.85 -6.78 2.02
N LYS A 28 -9.54 -7.51 3.09
CA LYS A 28 -9.03 -6.96 4.35
C LYS A 28 -7.64 -6.34 4.19
N TRP A 29 -6.76 -6.94 3.39
CA TRP A 29 -5.44 -6.36 3.11
C TRP A 29 -5.54 -4.99 2.44
N VAL A 30 -6.57 -4.77 1.61
CA VAL A 30 -6.83 -3.47 0.96
C VAL A 30 -7.27 -2.44 2.00
N TRP A 31 -8.08 -2.87 2.97
CA TRP A 31 -8.48 -2.04 4.10
C TRP A 31 -7.28 -1.67 4.97
N LYS A 32 -6.42 -2.65 5.32
CA LYS A 32 -5.16 -2.41 6.06
C LYS A 32 -4.23 -1.48 5.31
N MET A 33 -4.15 -1.60 3.98
CA MET A 33 -3.38 -0.68 3.15
C MET A 33 -3.93 0.75 3.24
N LYS A 34 -5.25 0.93 3.16
CA LYS A 34 -5.88 2.24 3.30
C LYS A 34 -5.63 2.83 4.68
N ASP A 35 -5.82 2.04 5.73
CA ASP A 35 -5.55 2.45 7.11
C ASP A 35 -4.08 2.88 7.29
N PHE A 36 -3.13 2.09 6.78
CA PHE A 36 -1.71 2.44 6.81
C PHE A 36 -1.40 3.75 6.07
N ILE A 37 -1.96 3.97 4.89
CA ILE A 37 -1.74 5.19 4.10
C ILE A 37 -2.39 6.40 4.80
N ASP A 38 -3.61 6.25 5.30
CA ASP A 38 -4.32 7.33 6.00
C ASP A 38 -3.59 7.73 7.28
N LEU A 39 -3.18 6.76 8.10
CA LEU A 39 -2.43 7.02 9.33
C LEU A 39 -1.09 7.69 9.02
N SER A 40 -0.37 7.19 8.00
CA SER A 40 0.89 7.81 7.56
C SER A 40 0.68 9.25 7.09
N PHE A 41 -0.43 9.51 6.40
CA PHE A 41 -0.79 10.86 5.97
C PHE A 41 -1.16 11.74 7.16
N MET A 42 -1.94 11.26 8.14
CA MET A 42 -2.26 12.05 9.34
C MET A 42 -1.03 12.38 10.17
N VAL A 43 -0.09 11.43 10.31
CA VAL A 43 1.20 11.66 10.97
C VAL A 43 2.00 12.75 10.29
N LEU A 44 1.92 12.86 8.95
CA LEU A 44 2.58 13.93 8.19
C LEU A 44 2.03 15.32 8.55
N PHE A 45 0.76 15.43 8.94
CA PHE A 45 0.16 16.69 9.39
C PHE A 45 0.19 16.89 10.90
N ASP A 46 0.84 16.00 11.65
CA ASP A 46 1.07 16.24 13.07
C ASP A 46 1.92 17.51 13.23
N PRO A 47 1.45 18.52 13.99
CA PRO A 47 2.20 19.76 14.18
C PRO A 47 3.62 19.57 14.71
N ASN A 48 3.87 18.50 15.48
CA ASN A 48 5.20 18.19 15.99
C ASN A 48 6.17 17.75 14.88
N ASN A 49 5.65 17.18 13.79
CA ASN A 49 6.42 16.78 12.62
C ASN A 49 6.56 17.91 11.60
N LEU A 50 5.75 18.97 11.72
CA LEU A 50 5.77 20.13 10.82
C LEU A 50 6.59 21.31 11.35
N PHE A 51 6.81 21.42 12.67
CA PHE A 51 7.51 22.55 13.29
C PHE A 51 8.50 22.11 14.37
N LYS A 52 9.74 22.65 14.33
CA LYS A 52 10.82 22.25 15.26
C LYS A 52 10.51 22.57 16.72
N ASP A 53 9.78 23.67 16.93
CA ASP A 53 9.45 24.24 18.23
C ASP A 53 7.93 24.41 18.36
N TYR A 54 7.13 23.38 18.03
CA TYR A 54 5.66 23.49 18.13
C TYR A 54 5.21 23.82 19.57
N GLU A 55 5.79 23.15 20.57
CA GLU A 55 5.41 23.35 21.98
C GLU A 55 5.76 24.74 22.52
N THR A 56 6.87 25.34 22.06
CA THR A 56 7.42 26.60 22.60
C THR A 56 7.08 27.83 21.75
N LYS A 57 6.98 27.69 20.43
CA LYS A 57 6.77 28.83 19.50
C LYS A 57 5.67 28.57 18.46
N LYS A 58 4.94 27.45 18.55
CA LYS A 58 3.83 27.06 17.67
C LYS A 58 4.23 26.91 16.20
N TYR A 59 4.28 28.01 15.44
CA TYR A 59 4.40 27.99 13.97
C TYR A 59 5.64 28.73 13.45
N ALA A 60 6.60 29.03 14.31
CA ALA A 60 7.69 29.96 13.98
C ALA A 60 8.71 29.39 12.97
N GLU A 61 9.00 28.08 13.03
CA GLU A 61 10.02 27.45 12.19
C GLU A 61 9.51 26.12 11.62
N PRO A 62 9.13 26.09 10.33
CA PRO A 62 8.74 24.85 9.67
C PRO A 62 9.94 23.90 9.55
N ILE A 63 9.67 22.61 9.71
CA ILE A 63 10.64 21.54 9.49
C ILE A 63 10.74 21.33 7.97
N GLU A 64 11.83 21.80 7.35
CA GLU A 64 12.21 21.41 6.00
C GLU A 64 12.91 20.04 6.04
N ASN A 65 12.20 19.00 6.50
CA ASN A 65 12.76 17.65 6.54
C ASN A 65 12.01 16.73 5.57
N PHE A 66 12.69 16.37 4.49
CA PHE A 66 12.20 15.38 3.53
C PHE A 66 12.27 13.94 4.07
N GLN A 67 12.86 13.73 5.26
CA GLN A 67 13.02 12.42 5.91
C GLN A 67 11.87 12.01 6.81
N LEU A 68 10.75 12.76 6.85
CA LEU A 68 9.57 12.42 7.67
C LEU A 68 9.02 11.00 7.42
N PHE A 69 9.40 10.40 6.29
CA PHE A 69 8.98 9.06 5.86
C PHE A 69 9.90 7.93 6.36
N ASP A 70 11.02 8.27 7.00
CA ASP A 70 11.98 7.30 7.54
C ASP A 70 11.71 6.92 9.01
N GLU A 71 10.65 7.42 9.65
CA GLU A 71 10.35 7.06 11.05
C GLU A 71 9.43 5.83 11.20
N SER A 72 9.56 4.86 10.30
CA SER A 72 9.05 3.51 10.60
C SER A 72 9.95 2.84 11.64
N THR A 73 9.36 2.13 12.60
CA THR A 73 10.10 1.34 13.60
C THR A 73 11.10 0.43 12.88
N ALA A 74 12.26 0.17 13.51
CA ALA A 74 13.31 -0.67 12.92
C ALA A 74 12.80 -2.05 12.47
N GLU A 75 11.78 -2.57 13.14
CA GLU A 75 11.09 -3.81 12.78
C GLU A 75 10.25 -3.67 11.51
N SER A 76 9.44 -2.62 11.39
CA SER A 76 8.66 -2.34 10.17
C SER A 76 9.57 -2.09 8.97
N LYS A 77 10.69 -1.37 9.14
CA LYS A 77 11.70 -1.19 8.08
C LYS A 77 12.28 -2.52 7.62
N LYS A 78 12.64 -3.39 8.55
CA LYS A 78 13.19 -4.72 8.25
C LYS A 78 12.19 -5.57 7.49
N THR A 79 10.92 -5.57 7.89
CA THR A 79 9.85 -6.29 7.19
C THR A 79 9.63 -5.74 5.78
N ILE A 80 9.62 -4.42 5.62
CA ILE A 80 9.47 -3.76 4.31
C ILE A 80 10.65 -4.12 3.39
N GLU A 81 11.89 -4.06 3.88
CA GLU A 81 13.07 -4.38 3.08
C GLU A 81 13.08 -5.86 2.66
N GLN A 82 12.71 -6.77 3.58
CA GLN A 82 12.55 -8.19 3.26
C GLN A 82 11.47 -8.43 2.19
N CYS A 83 10.33 -7.73 2.29
CA CYS A 83 9.28 -7.81 1.28
C CYS A 83 9.75 -7.24 -0.07
N LYS A 84 10.52 -6.15 -0.07
CA LYS A 84 11.07 -5.54 -1.27
C LYS A 84 12.05 -6.48 -1.99
N GLU A 85 12.98 -7.10 -1.25
CA GLU A 85 13.90 -8.10 -1.80
C GLU A 85 13.16 -9.30 -2.38
N LYS A 86 12.11 -9.77 -1.68
CA LYS A 86 11.26 -10.87 -2.16
C LYS A 86 10.57 -10.49 -3.47
N VAL A 87 9.92 -9.33 -3.52
CA VAL A 87 9.20 -8.86 -4.71
C VAL A 87 10.14 -8.62 -5.88
N TYR A 88 11.37 -8.17 -5.65
CA TYR A 88 12.35 -7.99 -6.73
C TYR A 88 12.75 -9.31 -7.39
N LYS A 89 12.84 -10.39 -6.59
CA LYS A 89 13.15 -11.75 -7.06
C LYS A 89 11.92 -12.53 -7.54
N MET A 90 10.73 -11.96 -7.37
CA MET A 90 9.46 -12.61 -7.67
C MET A 90 9.13 -12.51 -9.16
N GLU A 91 8.57 -13.60 -9.68
CA GLU A 91 8.08 -13.66 -11.05
C GLU A 91 6.75 -12.91 -11.19
N PRO A 92 6.49 -12.24 -12.32
CA PRO A 92 5.26 -11.46 -12.53
C PRO A 92 3.98 -12.28 -12.38
N LYS A 93 4.03 -13.58 -12.69
CA LYS A 93 2.90 -14.49 -12.53
C LYS A 93 2.51 -14.66 -11.05
N GLU A 94 3.48 -14.91 -10.19
CA GLU A 94 3.28 -15.08 -8.74
C GLU A 94 2.73 -13.79 -8.12
N ALA A 95 3.24 -12.63 -8.55
CA ALA A 95 2.72 -11.34 -8.12
C ALA A 95 1.25 -11.12 -8.51
N GLY A 96 0.85 -11.54 -9.72
CA GLY A 96 -0.54 -11.49 -10.17
C GLY A 96 -1.47 -12.36 -9.31
N GLU A 97 -1.03 -13.58 -8.97
CA GLU A 97 -1.76 -14.50 -8.10
C GLU A 97 -1.89 -13.97 -6.67
N LEU A 98 -0.83 -13.37 -6.12
CA LEU A 98 -0.83 -12.78 -4.78
C LEU A 98 -1.75 -11.57 -4.66
N LEU A 99 -1.86 -10.75 -5.71
CA LEU A 99 -2.81 -9.63 -5.75
C LEU A 99 -4.26 -10.13 -5.90
N ALA A 100 -4.46 -11.25 -6.59
CA ALA A 100 -5.76 -11.89 -6.85
C ALA A 100 -6.27 -12.76 -5.68
N CYS A 101 -5.69 -12.59 -4.49
CA CYS A 101 -5.92 -13.45 -3.33
C CYS A 101 -7.33 -13.32 -2.73
N ASP A 102 -7.58 -14.17 -1.72
CA ASP A 102 -8.83 -14.23 -0.97
C ASP A 102 -9.14 -12.90 -0.25
N PRO A 103 -10.42 -12.48 -0.15
CA PRO A 103 -10.83 -11.28 0.57
C PRO A 103 -10.45 -11.26 2.06
N GLU A 104 -10.25 -12.41 2.69
CA GLU A 104 -9.88 -12.52 4.10
C GLU A 104 -8.40 -12.32 4.40
N GLU A 105 -7.56 -12.27 3.36
CA GLU A 105 -6.12 -12.06 3.55
C GLU A 105 -5.83 -10.67 4.11
N GLU A 106 -4.91 -10.58 5.07
CA GLU A 106 -4.56 -9.35 5.78
C GLU A 106 -3.15 -8.85 5.47
N GLU A 107 -2.28 -9.71 4.94
CA GLU A 107 -0.91 -9.33 4.59
C GLU A 107 -0.96 -8.27 3.47
N PHE A 108 -0.62 -7.02 3.80
CA PHE A 108 -0.65 -5.92 2.85
C PHE A 108 0.75 -5.42 2.46
N HIS A 109 1.80 -5.71 3.25
CA HIS A 109 3.14 -5.16 3.02
C HIS A 109 3.74 -5.71 1.72
N LEU A 110 3.69 -7.02 1.50
CA LEU A 110 4.16 -7.65 0.26
C LEU A 110 3.38 -7.13 -0.94
N ARG A 111 2.05 -7.02 -0.81
CA ARG A 111 1.16 -6.52 -1.87
C ARG A 111 1.41 -5.05 -2.19
N LEU A 112 1.68 -4.23 -1.17
CA LEU A 112 2.09 -2.84 -1.36
C LEU A 112 3.42 -2.74 -2.10
N GLN A 113 4.38 -3.61 -1.81
CA GLN A 113 5.66 -3.65 -2.52
C GLN A 113 5.48 -4.10 -3.98
N ILE A 114 4.58 -5.06 -4.26
CA ILE A 114 4.19 -5.42 -5.63
C ILE A 114 3.63 -4.19 -6.37
N LEU A 115 2.65 -3.49 -5.79
CA LEU A 115 2.06 -2.28 -6.40
C LEU A 115 3.06 -1.13 -6.56
N THR A 116 4.08 -1.08 -5.71
CA THR A 116 5.19 -0.12 -5.79
C THR A 116 6.12 -0.47 -6.94
N ARG A 117 6.53 -1.74 -7.07
CA ARG A 117 7.33 -2.21 -8.21
C ARG A 117 6.60 -2.01 -9.52
N MET A 118 5.31 -2.35 -9.59
CA MET A 118 4.46 -2.08 -10.76
C MET A 118 4.48 -0.59 -11.15
N HIS A 119 4.63 0.33 -10.19
CA HIS A 119 4.68 1.77 -10.50
C HIS A 119 5.95 2.16 -11.25
N PHE A 120 7.10 1.59 -10.91
CA PHE A 120 8.38 1.92 -11.52
C PHE A 120 8.70 1.07 -12.76
N GLU A 121 8.24 -0.18 -12.82
CA GLU A 121 8.52 -1.13 -13.90
C GLU A 121 7.27 -1.37 -14.76
N GLU A 122 7.19 -0.73 -15.93
CA GLU A 122 6.01 -0.83 -16.82
C GLU A 122 5.87 -2.19 -17.51
N GLU A 123 6.98 -2.78 -17.96
CA GLU A 123 6.98 -4.10 -18.60
C GLU A 123 6.52 -5.17 -17.61
N TRP A 124 7.08 -5.15 -16.40
CA TRP A 124 6.70 -6.05 -15.33
C TRP A 124 5.22 -5.88 -14.94
N ARG A 125 4.75 -4.63 -14.84
CA ARG A 125 3.33 -4.32 -14.60
C ARG A 125 2.42 -4.96 -15.65
N ALA A 126 2.75 -4.85 -16.94
CA ALA A 126 1.93 -5.42 -18.01
C ALA A 126 1.81 -6.94 -17.88
N GLU A 127 2.89 -7.62 -17.49
CA GLU A 127 2.90 -9.06 -17.25
C GLU A 127 2.12 -9.47 -15.99
N VAL A 128 2.25 -8.70 -14.90
CA VAL A 128 1.46 -8.92 -13.67
C VAL A 128 -0.04 -8.80 -13.98
N ILE A 129 -0.45 -7.75 -14.69
CA ILE A 129 -1.85 -7.53 -15.07
C ILE A 129 -2.38 -8.68 -15.93
N LYS A 130 -1.56 -9.18 -16.87
CA LYS A 130 -1.94 -10.33 -17.72
C LYS A 130 -2.23 -11.59 -16.91
N ASN A 131 -1.55 -11.78 -15.79
CA ASN A 131 -1.72 -12.93 -14.89
C ASN A 131 -2.65 -12.63 -13.70
N PHE A 132 -3.23 -11.43 -13.63
CA PHE A 132 -4.14 -11.04 -12.57
C PHE A 132 -5.55 -11.61 -12.84
N HIS A 133 -5.88 -12.70 -12.15
CA HIS A 133 -7.16 -13.41 -12.30
C HIS A 133 -7.86 -13.56 -10.94
N PRO A 134 -8.40 -12.47 -10.38
CA PRO A 134 -9.12 -12.50 -9.11
C PRO A 134 -10.36 -13.38 -9.21
N THR A 135 -10.47 -14.33 -8.29
CA THR A 135 -11.67 -15.14 -8.13
C THR A 135 -12.60 -14.44 -7.15
N TYR A 136 -13.44 -13.52 -7.63
CA TYR A 136 -14.48 -12.89 -6.81
C TYR A 136 -15.68 -13.82 -6.53
N ALA A 137 -15.53 -15.12 -6.77
CA ALA A 137 -16.59 -16.07 -6.53
C ALA A 137 -16.81 -16.20 -5.01
N PRO A 138 -18.05 -16.05 -4.50
CA PRO A 138 -18.33 -16.38 -3.12
C PRO A 138 -17.99 -17.87 -2.94
N LYS A 139 -17.03 -18.20 -2.08
CA LYS A 139 -16.92 -19.56 -1.57
C LYS A 139 -18.26 -19.89 -0.94
N ALA A 140 -19.01 -20.81 -1.56
CA ALA A 140 -20.26 -21.29 -1.00
C ALA A 140 -20.00 -21.70 0.44
N ALA A 141 -20.74 -21.13 1.38
CA ALA A 141 -20.72 -21.55 2.77
C ALA A 141 -21.04 -23.05 2.80
N VAL A 142 -20.09 -23.85 3.27
CA VAL A 142 -20.29 -25.27 3.60
C VAL A 142 -20.77 -25.35 5.04
#